data_AF-A0A5K1F6I9-F1
#
_entry.id   AF-A0A5K1F6I9-F1
#
_cell.length_a   1.000
_cell.length_b   1.000
_cell.length_c   1.000
_cell.angle_alpha   90.00
_cell.angle_beta   90.00
_cell.angle_gamma   90.00
#
_symmetry.space_group_name_H-M   'P 1'
#
loop_
_entity.id
_entity.type
_entity.pdbx_description
1 polymer ?
#
loop_
_entity_poly.entity_id
_entity_poly.type
_entity_poly.pdbx_seq_one_letter_code
_entity_poly.pdbx_strand_id
1 'polypeptide(L)'
;RAVEAILCMGPRLVRWSEESNIPASMAHMFGLVLGEDRAFANAIILRLADAFMSGDKIIKASVLKVLLMEMKSRRRRGSRYDGILAKKRVPNHMEVLRRIKVVFDKGDVESRALALRVIGCFADFGKDSAEIRYMVVSTLLESSHVME
;
A
#
# COMPACT_ATOMS: atom_id res chain seq x y z
N ARG A 1 0.26 10.94 -18.53
CA ARG A 1 1.65 10.57 -18.15
C ARG A 1 1.76 10.01 -16.73
N ALA A 2 1.59 10.81 -15.65
CA ALA A 2 1.74 10.29 -14.28
C ALA A 2 0.69 9.22 -13.91
N VAL A 3 -0.57 9.46 -14.25
CA VAL A 3 -1.67 8.49 -14.08
C VAL A 3 -1.40 7.18 -14.81
N GLU A 4 -1.01 7.24 -16.09
CA GLU A 4 -0.69 6.05 -16.90
C GLU A 4 0.46 5.25 -16.27
N ALA A 5 1.53 5.93 -15.85
CA ALA A 5 2.65 5.28 -15.18
C ALA A 5 2.22 4.54 -13.90
N ILE A 6 1.38 5.18 -13.08
CA ILE A 6 0.78 4.53 -11.89
C ILE A 6 -0.05 3.32 -12.30
N LEU A 7 -0.96 3.45 -13.27
CA LEU A 7 -1.83 2.37 -13.69
C LEU A 7 -1.06 1.17 -14.27
N CYS A 8 0.03 1.43 -15.00
CA CYS A 8 0.94 0.38 -15.48
C CYS A 8 1.62 -0.40 -14.34
N MET A 9 1.69 0.16 -13.13
CA MET A 9 2.21 -0.56 -11.96
C MET A 9 1.26 -1.63 -11.43
N GLY A 10 -0.06 -1.51 -11.66
CA GLY A 10 -1.06 -2.46 -11.15
C GLY A 10 -0.73 -3.93 -11.48
N PRO A 11 -0.66 -4.31 -12.77
CA PRO A 11 -0.30 -5.67 -13.17
C PRO A 11 1.10 -6.10 -12.71
N ARG A 12 2.04 -5.16 -12.59
CA ARG A 12 3.42 -5.44 -12.14
C ARG A 12 3.47 -5.78 -10.65
N LEU A 13 2.75 -5.02 -9.81
CA LEU A 13 2.64 -5.33 -8.38
C LEU A 13 2.06 -6.73 -8.16
N VAL A 14 1.00 -7.08 -8.90
CA VAL A 14 0.41 -8.42 -8.83
C VAL A 14 1.44 -9.49 -9.18
N ARG A 15 2.20 -9.30 -10.27
CA ARG A 15 3.26 -10.22 -10.69
C ARG A 15 4.36 -10.38 -9.64
N TRP A 16 4.91 -9.27 -9.14
CA TRP A 16 5.97 -9.28 -8.12
C TRP A 16 5.51 -9.87 -6.79
N SER A 17 4.21 -9.80 -6.50
CA SER A 17 3.65 -10.51 -5.36
C SER A 17 3.59 -12.02 -5.53
N GLU A 18 3.60 -12.54 -6.76
CA GLU A 18 3.67 -13.98 -7.05
C GLU A 18 5.10 -14.51 -7.02
N GLU A 19 6.08 -13.62 -7.18
CA GLU A 19 7.49 -13.98 -7.11
C GLU A 19 7.86 -14.45 -5.70
N SER A 20 8.44 -15.65 -5.65
CA SER A 20 8.89 -16.25 -4.40
C SER A 20 10.16 -15.56 -3.91
N ASN A 21 10.37 -15.52 -2.59
CA ASN A 21 11.64 -15.02 -2.05
C ASN A 21 12.79 -15.88 -2.57
N ILE A 22 13.84 -15.23 -3.10
CA ILE A 22 15.02 -15.92 -3.60
C ILE A 22 15.79 -16.47 -2.39
N PRO A 23 16.02 -17.80 -2.28
CA PRO A 23 16.82 -18.37 -1.22
C PRO A 23 18.25 -17.83 -1.24
N ALA A 24 18.87 -17.71 -0.07
CA ALA A 24 20.21 -17.13 0.05
C ALA A 24 21.27 -17.87 -0.78
N SER A 25 21.13 -19.19 -0.92
CA SER A 25 22.00 -20.01 -1.78
C SER A 25 21.89 -19.65 -3.26
N MET A 26 20.68 -19.42 -3.77
CA MET A 26 20.46 -18.97 -5.15
C MET A 26 20.95 -17.54 -5.35
N ALA A 27 20.68 -16.63 -4.40
CA ALA A 27 21.18 -15.27 -4.47
C ALA A 27 22.71 -15.24 -4.55
N HIS A 28 23.40 -16.01 -3.71
CA HIS A 28 24.85 -16.15 -3.74
C HIS A 28 25.35 -16.73 -5.08
N MET A 29 24.71 -17.78 -5.59
CA MET A 29 25.09 -18.42 -6.86
C MET A 29 25.00 -17.47 -8.06
N PHE A 30 24.04 -16.54 -8.05
CA PHE A 30 23.83 -15.56 -9.11
C PHE A 30 24.39 -14.16 -8.81
N GLY A 31 25.14 -14.00 -7.70
CA GLY A 31 25.70 -12.71 -7.30
C GLY A 31 24.65 -11.63 -6.96
N LEU A 32 23.45 -12.02 -6.56
CA LEU A 32 22.36 -11.11 -6.19
C LEU A 32 22.56 -10.55 -4.78
N VAL A 33 22.22 -9.28 -4.60
CA VAL A 33 22.26 -8.63 -3.29
C VAL A 33 21.09 -9.11 -2.44
N LEU A 34 21.39 -9.75 -1.31
CA LEU A 34 20.36 -10.21 -0.38
C LEU A 34 19.52 -9.03 0.13
N GLY A 35 18.19 -9.13 -0.01
CA GLY A 35 17.24 -8.13 0.47
C GLY A 35 17.00 -6.95 -0.48
N GLU A 36 17.61 -6.94 -1.67
CA GLU A 36 17.32 -5.96 -2.72
C GLU A 36 15.83 -5.95 -3.10
N ASP A 37 15.20 -7.12 -3.13
CA ASP A 37 13.76 -7.27 -3.38
C ASP A 37 12.90 -6.52 -2.34
N ARG A 38 13.31 -6.53 -1.07
CA ARG A 38 12.64 -5.79 0.01
C ARG A 38 12.88 -4.29 -0.11
N ALA A 39 14.10 -3.87 -0.46
CA ALA A 39 14.42 -2.47 -0.70
C ALA A 39 13.59 -1.92 -1.86
N PHE A 40 13.45 -2.71 -2.94
CA PHE A 40 12.65 -2.38 -4.11
C PHE A 40 11.16 -2.28 -3.77
N ALA A 41 10.60 -3.28 -3.08
CA ALA A 41 9.22 -3.25 -2.59
C ALA A 41 8.96 -2.00 -1.75
N ASN A 42 9.80 -1.74 -0.76
CA ASN A 42 9.70 -0.57 0.12
C ASN A 42 9.73 0.75 -0.67
N ALA A 43 10.63 0.88 -1.64
CA ALA A 43 10.73 2.07 -2.49
C ALA A 43 9.46 2.29 -3.32
N ILE A 44 8.92 1.24 -3.94
CA ILE A 44 7.68 1.35 -4.73
C ILE A 44 6.51 1.79 -3.85
N ILE A 45 6.33 1.16 -2.69
CA ILE A 45 5.22 1.49 -1.80
C ILE A 45 5.35 2.91 -1.25
N LEU A 46 6.56 3.34 -0.89
CA LEU A 46 6.81 4.72 -0.47
C LEU A 46 6.51 5.72 -1.59
N ARG A 47 6.88 5.42 -2.85
CA ARG A 47 6.58 6.28 -4.00
C ARG A 47 5.08 6.35 -4.30
N LEU A 48 4.35 5.25 -4.15
CA LEU A 48 2.88 5.26 -4.26
C LEU A 48 2.24 6.08 -3.14
N ALA A 49 2.76 5.98 -1.91
CA ALA A 49 2.29 6.79 -0.80
C ALA A 49 2.59 8.29 -0.99
N ASP A 50 3.76 8.64 -1.52
CA ASP A 50 4.09 10.03 -1.88
C ASP A 50 3.20 10.58 -2.98
N ALA A 51 2.96 9.79 -4.03
CA ALA A 51 2.04 10.17 -5.11
C ALA A 51 0.62 10.36 -4.58
N PHE A 52 0.16 9.49 -3.67
CA PHE A 52 -1.14 9.64 -3.03
C PHE A 52 -1.21 10.90 -2.16
N MET A 53 -0.16 11.19 -1.39
CA MET A 53 -0.10 12.35 -0.51
C MET A 53 -0.11 13.67 -1.27
N SER A 54 0.70 13.78 -2.31
CA SER A 54 0.93 15.04 -3.05
C SER A 54 0.06 15.22 -4.30
N GLY A 55 -0.48 14.13 -4.86
CA GLY A 55 -1.21 14.17 -6.12
C GLY A 55 -2.64 14.71 -6.00
N ASP A 56 -3.24 15.05 -7.13
CA ASP A 56 -4.67 15.40 -7.20
C ASP A 56 -5.59 14.18 -6.96
N LYS A 57 -6.90 14.38 -7.03
CA LYS A 57 -7.90 13.33 -6.85
C LYS A 57 -7.76 12.18 -7.85
N ILE A 58 -7.36 12.48 -9.08
CA ILE A 58 -7.18 11.48 -10.14
C ILE A 58 -5.97 10.60 -9.82
N ILE A 59 -4.86 11.20 -9.36
CA ILE A 59 -3.68 10.46 -8.90
C ILE A 59 -4.03 9.59 -7.69
N LYS A 60 -4.72 10.14 -6.69
CA LYS A 60 -5.17 9.38 -5.50
C LYS A 60 -6.03 8.18 -5.88
N ALA A 61 -7.02 8.38 -6.74
CA ALA A 61 -7.88 7.32 -7.25
C ALA A 61 -7.10 6.26 -8.05
N SER A 62 -6.09 6.69 -8.82
CA SER A 62 -5.23 5.79 -9.60
C SER A 62 -4.35 4.91 -8.70
N VAL A 63 -3.76 5.49 -7.66
CA VAL A 63 -2.99 4.73 -6.65
C VAL A 63 -3.90 3.73 -5.94
N LEU A 64 -5.09 4.15 -5.51
CA LEU A 64 -6.05 3.24 -4.88
C LEU A 64 -6.43 2.08 -5.83
N LYS A 65 -6.65 2.35 -7.12
CA LYS A 65 -6.97 1.31 -8.11
C LYS A 65 -5.86 0.26 -8.21
N VAL A 66 -4.60 0.68 -8.24
CA VAL A 66 -3.42 -0.19 -8.25
C VAL A 66 -3.33 -1.05 -6.99
N LEU A 67 -3.54 -0.46 -5.81
CA LEU A 67 -3.53 -1.19 -4.55
C LEU A 67 -4.70 -2.19 -4.44
N LEU A 68 -5.88 -1.85 -4.94
CA LEU A 68 -7.03 -2.75 -4.97
C LEU A 68 -6.82 -3.96 -5.89
N MET A 69 -6.09 -3.80 -7.01
CA MET A 69 -5.72 -4.94 -7.86
C MET A 69 -4.88 -5.95 -7.08
N GLU A 70 -3.89 -5.46 -6.32
CA GLU A 70 -3.04 -6.30 -5.50
C GLU A 70 -3.80 -6.90 -4.29
N MET A 71 -4.69 -6.13 -3.67
CA MET A 71 -5.55 -6.62 -2.58
C MET A 71 -6.43 -7.80 -3.03
N LYS A 72 -6.95 -7.78 -4.27
CA LYS A 72 -7.71 -8.91 -4.84
C LYS A 72 -6.84 -10.17 -4.95
N SER A 73 -5.58 -10.03 -5.39
CA SER A 73 -4.62 -11.14 -5.44
C SER A 73 -4.34 -11.69 -4.03
N ARG A 74 -4.07 -10.80 -3.08
CA ARG A 74 -3.87 -11.15 -1.67
C ARG A 74 -5.04 -11.91 -1.05
N ARG A 75 -6.28 -11.47 -1.27
CA ARG A 75 -7.49 -12.12 -0.74
C ARG A 75 -7.64 -13.56 -1.22
N ARG A 76 -7.27 -13.85 -2.47
CA ARG A 76 -7.31 -15.23 -3.02
C ARG A 76 -6.31 -16.16 -2.32
N ARG A 77 -5.19 -15.63 -1.81
CA ARG A 77 -4.13 -16.39 -1.15
C ARG A 77 -4.30 -16.51 0.36
N GLY A 78 -5.05 -15.60 0.97
CA GLY A 78 -5.35 -15.62 2.41
C GLY A 78 -4.08 -15.59 3.27
N SER A 79 -3.99 -16.52 4.22
CA SER A 79 -2.87 -16.63 5.18
C SER A 79 -1.52 -16.98 4.52
N ARG A 80 -1.52 -17.50 3.29
CA ARG A 80 -0.29 -17.83 2.54
C ARG A 80 0.31 -16.62 1.81
N TYR A 81 -0.24 -15.43 1.99
CA TYR A 81 0.25 -14.24 1.29
C TYR A 81 1.62 -13.80 1.81
N ASP A 82 2.60 -13.80 0.90
CA ASP A 82 3.96 -13.27 1.10
C ASP A 82 4.38 -12.30 -0.03
N GLY A 83 3.39 -11.55 -0.55
CA GLY A 83 3.59 -10.64 -1.66
C GLY A 83 4.22 -9.30 -1.27
N ILE A 84 4.33 -8.40 -2.23
CA ILE A 84 5.01 -7.10 -2.12
C ILE A 84 4.44 -6.18 -1.02
N LEU A 85 3.18 -6.39 -0.62
CA LEU A 85 2.52 -5.66 0.48
C LEU A 85 2.55 -6.40 1.83
N ALA A 86 3.28 -7.51 1.95
CA ALA A 86 3.45 -8.18 3.23
C ALA A 86 4.28 -7.29 4.16
N LYS A 87 3.83 -7.08 5.41
CA LYS A 87 4.52 -6.19 6.38
C LYS A 87 6.02 -6.46 6.48
N LYS A 88 6.43 -7.73 6.46
CA LYS A 88 7.84 -8.15 6.53
C LYS A 88 8.70 -7.76 5.31
N ARG A 89 8.09 -7.39 4.19
CA ARG A 89 8.76 -6.93 2.96
C ARG A 89 8.81 -5.40 2.84
N VAL A 90 8.13 -4.68 3.74
CA VAL A 90 8.08 -3.21 3.75
C VAL A 90 8.56 -2.68 5.11
N PRO A 91 9.87 -2.50 5.30
CA PRO A 91 10.43 -2.01 6.57
C PRO A 91 9.82 -0.67 7.01
N ASN A 92 9.59 0.26 6.08
CA ASN A 92 9.07 1.60 6.37
C ASN A 92 7.54 1.70 6.31
N HIS A 93 6.83 0.62 6.64
CA HIS A 93 5.36 0.57 6.61
C HIS A 93 4.71 1.67 7.48
N MET A 94 5.35 2.09 8.58
CA MET A 94 4.86 3.19 9.41
C MET A 94 4.92 4.54 8.69
N GLU A 95 5.97 4.80 7.91
CA GLU A 95 6.09 6.03 7.12
C GLU A 95 5.05 6.05 5.99
N VAL A 96 4.76 4.88 5.39
CA VAL A 96 3.65 4.73 4.44
C VAL A 96 2.34 5.16 5.09
N LEU A 97 2.00 4.60 6.26
CA LEU A 97 0.77 4.94 6.98
C LEU A 97 0.70 6.43 7.34
N ARG A 98 1.82 7.02 7.79
CA ARG A 98 1.91 8.45 8.12
C ARG A 98 1.55 9.32 6.92
N ARG A 99 2.06 9.01 5.72
CA ARG A 99 1.76 9.76 4.48
C ARG A 99 0.29 9.65 4.07
N ILE A 100 -0.33 8.47 4.23
CA ILE A 100 -1.75 8.30 3.96
C ILE A 100 -2.60 9.05 4.99
N LYS A 101 -2.20 9.01 6.27
CA LYS A 101 -2.85 9.76 7.35
C LYS A 101 -2.85 11.27 7.10
N VAL A 102 -1.77 11.85 6.56
CA VAL A 102 -1.74 13.27 6.19
C VAL A 102 -2.87 13.64 5.22
N VAL A 103 -3.21 12.74 4.27
CA VAL A 103 -4.33 12.96 3.35
C VAL A 103 -5.68 12.86 4.06
N PHE A 104 -5.81 11.96 5.04
CA PHE A 104 -7.00 11.86 5.87
C PHE A 104 -7.18 13.13 6.73
N ASP A 105 -6.14 13.55 7.46
CA ASP A 105 -6.22 14.66 8.40
C ASP A 105 -6.51 16.01 7.71
N LYS A 106 -6.03 16.19 6.47
CA LYS A 106 -6.10 17.47 5.75
C LYS A 106 -7.04 17.46 4.53
N GLY A 107 -7.61 16.30 4.21
CA GLY A 107 -8.38 16.09 2.99
C GLY A 107 -9.82 16.59 3.10
N ASP A 108 -10.40 16.89 1.94
CA ASP A 108 -11.85 16.94 1.79
C ASP A 108 -12.47 15.54 1.94
N VAL A 109 -13.79 15.48 2.08
CA VAL A 109 -14.55 14.22 2.29
C VAL A 109 -14.12 13.11 1.32
N GLU A 110 -13.97 13.46 0.04
CA GLU A 110 -13.56 12.50 -0.98
C GLU A 110 -12.11 12.00 -0.77
N SER A 111 -11.17 12.90 -0.47
CA SER A 111 -9.78 12.53 -0.19
C SER A 111 -9.66 11.67 1.07
N ARG A 112 -10.47 11.95 2.11
CA ARG A 112 -10.53 11.15 3.34
C ARG A 112 -11.10 9.77 3.09
N ALA A 113 -12.19 9.66 2.33
CA ALA A 113 -12.75 8.39 1.89
C ALA A 113 -11.73 7.56 1.10
N LEU A 114 -10.98 8.18 0.18
CA LEU A 114 -9.89 7.51 -0.54
C LEU A 114 -8.79 7.04 0.42
N ALA A 115 -8.43 7.84 1.42
CA ALA A 115 -7.40 7.50 2.40
C ALA A 115 -7.82 6.28 3.25
N LEU A 116 -9.07 6.22 3.72
CA LEU A 116 -9.62 5.07 4.44
C LEU A 116 -9.52 3.78 3.61
N ARG A 117 -9.87 3.86 2.32
CA ARG A 117 -9.78 2.71 1.40
C ARG A 117 -8.34 2.26 1.16
N VAL A 118 -7.39 3.19 1.10
CA VAL A 118 -5.95 2.87 1.02
C VAL A 118 -5.46 2.23 2.32
N ILE A 119 -5.86 2.75 3.48
CA ILE A 119 -5.57 2.13 4.79
C ILE A 119 -6.10 0.69 4.82
N GLY A 120 -7.29 0.44 4.29
CA GLY A 120 -7.84 -0.92 4.15
C GLY A 120 -6.98 -1.85 3.28
N CYS A 121 -6.36 -1.34 2.23
CA CYS A 121 -5.39 -2.11 1.43
C CYS A 121 -4.13 -2.45 2.24
N PHE A 122 -3.72 -1.56 3.13
CA PHE A 122 -2.59 -1.69 4.05
C PHE A 122 -2.97 -2.18 5.45
N ALA A 123 -4.08 -2.92 5.60
CA ALA A 123 -4.57 -3.35 6.92
C ALA A 123 -3.52 -4.13 7.75
N ASP A 124 -2.60 -4.85 7.08
CA ASP A 124 -1.52 -5.58 7.77
C ASP A 124 -0.48 -4.65 8.39
N PHE A 125 -0.31 -3.44 7.83
CA PHE A 125 0.58 -2.42 8.38
C PHE A 125 -0.12 -1.73 9.56
N GLY A 126 -1.41 -1.38 9.37
CA GLY A 126 -2.18 -0.57 10.31
C GLY A 126 -2.65 -1.31 11.57
N LYS A 127 -2.76 -2.65 11.53
CA LYS A 127 -3.34 -3.43 12.64
C LYS A 127 -2.66 -3.22 14.00
N ASP A 128 -1.37 -2.89 14.01
CA ASP A 128 -0.61 -2.67 15.24
C ASP A 128 -0.58 -1.18 15.68
N SER A 129 -1.00 -0.25 14.82
CA SER A 129 -1.03 1.18 15.13
C SER A 129 -2.34 1.58 15.81
N ALA A 130 -2.27 1.92 17.10
CA ALA A 130 -3.43 2.40 17.86
C ALA A 130 -4.04 3.66 17.25
N GLU A 131 -3.20 4.58 16.74
CA GLU A 131 -3.63 5.80 16.07
C GLU A 131 -4.48 5.50 14.82
N ILE A 132 -4.04 4.58 13.97
CA ILE A 132 -4.78 4.19 12.76
C ILE A 132 -6.09 3.47 13.14
N ARG A 133 -6.06 2.58 14.15
CA ARG A 133 -7.28 1.91 14.62
C ARG A 133 -8.30 2.92 15.16
N TYR A 134 -7.85 3.87 15.98
CA TYR A 134 -8.70 4.93 16.53
C TYR A 134 -9.30 5.78 15.42
N MET A 135 -8.49 6.25 14.46
CA MET A 135 -8.98 7.01 13.30
C MET A 135 -10.11 6.29 12.57
N VAL A 136 -9.92 5.00 12.24
CA VAL A 136 -10.95 4.23 11.51
C VAL A 136 -12.23 4.10 12.34
N VAL A 137 -12.12 3.77 13.62
CA VAL A 137 -13.29 3.61 14.51
C VAL A 137 -14.02 4.94 14.71
N SER A 138 -13.31 6.02 15.01
CA SER A 138 -13.93 7.35 15.16
C SER A 138 -14.65 7.77 13.89
N THR A 139 -14.05 7.55 12.71
CA THR A 139 -14.71 7.89 11.43
C THR A 139 -16.01 7.11 11.24
N LEU A 140 -16.01 5.81 11.55
CA LEU A 140 -17.21 4.96 11.47
C LEU A 140 -18.34 5.37 12.43
N LEU A 141 -17.99 5.97 13.57
CA LEU A 141 -18.96 6.37 14.60
C LEU A 141 -19.45 7.80 14.44
N GLU A 142 -18.60 8.69 13.94
CA GLU A 142 -18.82 10.14 13.98
C GLU A 142 -19.10 10.76 12.61
N SER A 143 -18.69 10.12 11.51
CA SER A 143 -18.91 10.68 10.16
C SER A 143 -20.36 10.52 9.71
N SER A 144 -20.93 11.59 9.16
CA SER A 144 -22.25 11.61 8.53
C SER A 144 -22.18 11.51 7.00
N HIS A 145 -20.98 11.39 6.43
CA HIS A 145 -20.77 11.37 4.99
C HIS A 145 -20.79 9.94 4.45
N VAL A 146 -21.76 9.62 3.58
CA VAL A 146 -21.93 8.27 2.97
C VAL A 146 -20.68 7.73 2.26
N MET A 147 -19.74 8.60 1.86
CA MET A 147 -18.49 8.19 1.20
C MET A 147 -17.43 7.67 2.17
N GLU A 148 -17.46 8.10 3.43
CA GLU A 148 -16.53 7.72 4.50
C GLU A 148 -17.08 6.55 5.30
#